data_AF-A0A3M8F9Z7-F1
#
_entry.id   AF-A0A3M8F9Z7-F1
#
_cell.length_a   1.000
_cell.length_b   1.000
_cell.length_c   1.000
_cell.angle_alpha   90.00
_cell.angle_beta   90.00
_cell.angle_gamma   90.00
#
_symmetry.space_group_name_H-M   'P 1'
#
loop_
_entity.id
_entity.type
_entity.pdbx_description
1 polymer ?
#
loop_
_entity_poly.entity_id
_entity_poly.type
_entity_poly.pdbx_seq_one_letter_code
_entity_poly.pdbx_strand_id
1 'polypeptide(L)'
;MEPPPEQLPSTEAAVTAIRDIAREFELTVRVSDDIGADRSARRTAAGAFAVTDEDGSLPHEAHAGLSGSPAVEVELYSEGDAKIIVEGVEFHDLPRDVVPDFLRSVYGGAAHVKGRFFPPGYWLVVPLPGGRALKELVLSGPVLSPWLSRSVR
;
A
#
# COMPACT_ATOMS: atom_id res chain seq x y z
N MET A 1 -26.71 -0.41 -7.17
CA MET A 1 -25.98 -1.70 -7.18
C MET A 1 -24.56 -1.32 -7.52
N GLU A 2 -23.73 -1.15 -6.49
CA GLU A 2 -22.34 -0.72 -6.65
C GLU A 2 -21.55 -1.88 -7.27
N PRO A 3 -20.62 -1.64 -8.22
CA PRO A 3 -19.80 -2.71 -8.76
C PRO A 3 -19.01 -3.37 -7.61
N PRO A 4 -18.81 -4.70 -7.65
CA PRO A 4 -17.92 -5.35 -6.70
C PRO A 4 -16.53 -4.72 -6.79
N PRO A 5 -15.73 -4.74 -5.70
CA PRO A 5 -14.35 -4.27 -5.74
C PRO A 5 -13.61 -4.94 -6.89
N GLU A 6 -12.75 -4.18 -7.58
CA GLU A 6 -11.92 -4.73 -8.65
C GLU A 6 -11.08 -5.88 -8.08
N GLN A 7 -11.40 -7.10 -8.48
CA GLN A 7 -10.60 -8.26 -8.12
C GLN A 7 -9.31 -8.22 -8.94
N LEU A 8 -8.18 -8.22 -8.24
CA LEU A 8 -6.85 -8.23 -8.84
C LEU A 8 -6.32 -9.67 -8.76
N PRO A 9 -6.51 -10.49 -9.82
CA PRO A 9 -6.23 -11.92 -9.77
C PRO A 9 -4.73 -12.25 -9.68
N SER A 10 -3.85 -11.27 -9.94
CA SER A 10 -2.40 -11.42 -9.90
C SER A 10 -1.69 -10.15 -9.43
N THR A 11 -0.43 -10.31 -9.02
CA THR A 11 0.47 -9.20 -8.69
C THR A 11 0.66 -8.26 -9.88
N GLU A 12 0.79 -8.81 -11.09
CA GLU A 12 0.87 -8.02 -12.34
C GLU A 12 -0.39 -7.14 -12.57
N ALA A 13 -1.58 -7.67 -12.26
CA ALA A 13 -2.81 -6.91 -12.37
C ALA A 13 -2.82 -5.71 -11.40
N ALA A 14 -2.33 -5.92 -10.16
CA ALA A 14 -2.19 -4.86 -9.19
C ALA A 14 -1.13 -3.81 -9.59
N VAL A 15 0.03 -4.25 -10.07
CA VAL A 15 1.06 -3.33 -10.60
C VAL A 15 0.52 -2.49 -11.76
N THR A 16 -0.28 -3.09 -12.64
CA THR A 16 -0.93 -2.38 -13.75
C THR A 16 -1.90 -1.32 -13.22
N ALA A 17 -2.75 -1.67 -12.25
CA ALA A 17 -3.67 -0.73 -11.61
C ALA A 17 -2.92 0.42 -10.93
N ILE A 18 -1.81 0.15 -10.24
CA ILE A 18 -0.95 1.17 -9.61
C ILE A 18 -0.38 2.12 -10.68
N ARG A 19 0.11 1.59 -11.81
CA ARG A 19 0.62 2.41 -12.92
C ARG A 19 -0.47 3.28 -13.55
N ASP A 20 -1.69 2.78 -13.64
CA ASP A 20 -2.81 3.55 -14.18
C ASP A 20 -3.22 4.69 -13.24
N ILE A 21 -3.25 4.44 -11.93
CA ILE A 21 -3.47 5.49 -10.92
C ILE A 21 -2.34 6.52 -10.93
N ALA A 22 -1.09 6.07 -11.04
CA ALA A 22 0.03 7.00 -11.17
C ALA A 22 -0.13 7.93 -12.38
N ARG A 23 -0.64 7.41 -13.51
CA ARG A 23 -0.96 8.23 -14.67
C ARG A 23 -2.14 9.17 -14.42
N GLU A 24 -3.20 8.69 -13.77
CA GLU A 24 -4.39 9.47 -13.42
C GLU A 24 -4.06 10.69 -12.56
N PHE A 25 -3.17 10.54 -11.58
CA PHE A 25 -2.79 11.59 -10.64
C PHE A 25 -1.45 12.27 -10.98
N GLU A 26 -0.92 12.04 -12.18
CA GLU A 26 0.35 12.64 -12.67
C GLU A 26 1.55 12.40 -11.73
N LEU A 27 1.61 11.21 -11.12
CA LEU A 27 2.63 10.79 -10.18
C LEU A 27 3.81 10.14 -10.89
N THR A 28 5.01 10.33 -10.36
CA THR A 28 6.18 9.55 -10.79
C THR A 28 6.14 8.21 -10.07
N VAL A 29 6.00 7.12 -10.84
CA VAL A 29 6.02 5.75 -10.32
C VAL A 29 7.34 5.06 -10.62
N ARG A 30 7.89 4.38 -9.63
CA ARG A 30 8.99 3.42 -9.78
C ARG A 30 8.49 2.07 -9.33
N VAL A 31 8.50 1.11 -10.23
CA VAL A 31 8.18 -0.28 -9.90
C VAL A 31 9.47 -1.08 -9.98
N SER A 32 9.82 -1.73 -8.89
CA SER A 32 10.83 -2.78 -8.85
C SER A 32 10.10 -4.11 -8.72
N ASP A 33 10.06 -4.82 -9.83
CA ASP A 33 9.58 -6.19 -9.88
C ASP A 33 10.77 -7.07 -9.48
N ASP A 34 10.85 -7.49 -8.21
CA ASP A 34 11.76 -8.57 -7.81
C ASP A 34 11.16 -9.92 -8.25
N ILE A 35 10.89 -10.03 -9.56
CA ILE A 35 10.50 -11.28 -10.20
C ILE A 35 11.72 -12.20 -10.15
N GLY A 36 11.86 -12.91 -9.02
CA GLY A 36 12.81 -13.99 -8.83
C GLY A 36 14.27 -13.58 -9.03
N ALA A 37 14.93 -13.18 -7.94
CA ALA A 37 16.37 -13.36 -7.82
C ALA A 37 16.80 -14.85 -7.95
N ASP A 38 15.87 -15.81 -8.08
CA ASP A 38 16.14 -17.01 -8.86
C ASP A 38 14.89 -17.78 -9.35
N ARG A 39 15.05 -18.46 -10.49
CA ARG A 39 14.19 -19.51 -11.08
C ARG A 39 13.06 -19.12 -12.01
N SER A 40 13.48 -18.55 -13.14
CA SER A 40 13.13 -19.20 -14.41
C SER A 40 13.49 -20.69 -14.35
N ALA A 41 12.54 -21.58 -14.68
CA ALA A 41 12.72 -23.03 -14.91
C ALA A 41 12.84 -23.96 -13.68
N ARG A 42 11.69 -24.34 -13.08
CA ARG A 42 11.26 -25.75 -13.01
C ARG A 42 9.89 -25.90 -12.37
N ARG A 43 8.98 -26.44 -13.15
CA ARG A 43 7.86 -27.25 -12.65
C ARG A 43 8.45 -28.44 -11.87
N THR A 44 7.80 -28.80 -10.77
CA THR A 44 7.93 -30.06 -9.99
C THR A 44 8.91 -30.06 -8.80
N ALA A 45 8.32 -30.28 -7.61
CA ALA A 45 8.89 -30.78 -6.36
C ALA A 45 9.42 -29.78 -5.30
N ALA A 46 9.00 -30.05 -4.05
CA ALA A 46 9.51 -29.59 -2.75
C ALA A 46 9.22 -28.11 -2.41
N GLY A 47 8.70 -27.73 -1.25
CA GLY A 47 8.71 -28.39 0.06
C GLY A 47 9.39 -27.45 1.08
N ALA A 48 8.61 -26.92 2.02
CA ALA A 48 9.02 -26.42 3.34
C ALA A 48 10.09 -25.30 3.49
N PHE A 49 10.57 -24.65 2.42
CA PHE A 49 11.56 -23.56 2.55
C PHE A 49 11.20 -22.35 1.67
N ALA A 50 10.34 -21.48 2.20
CA ALA A 50 10.22 -20.11 1.69
C ALA A 50 11.46 -19.34 2.14
N VAL A 51 12.15 -18.70 1.20
CA VAL A 51 13.25 -17.78 1.49
C VAL A 51 12.61 -16.49 1.98
N THR A 52 12.79 -16.17 3.26
CA THR A 52 12.39 -14.90 3.86
C THR A 52 13.34 -13.79 3.40
N ASP A 53 12.86 -12.55 3.35
CA ASP A 53 13.73 -11.38 3.18
C ASP A 53 14.76 -11.30 4.34
N GLU A 54 15.80 -10.48 4.21
CA GLU A 54 16.91 -10.35 5.17
C GLU A 54 16.44 -9.94 6.58
N ASP A 55 15.23 -9.40 6.68
CA ASP A 55 14.55 -9.03 7.93
C ASP A 55 13.59 -10.11 8.48
N GLY A 56 13.38 -11.23 7.77
CA GLY A 56 12.47 -12.31 8.15
C GLY A 56 11.04 -12.18 7.61
N SER A 57 10.75 -11.16 6.80
CA SER A 57 9.43 -10.94 6.18
C SER A 57 9.18 -11.91 5.02
N LEU A 58 7.89 -12.11 4.68
CA LEU A 58 7.51 -12.85 3.47
C LEU A 58 8.11 -12.14 2.24
N PRO A 59 8.62 -12.88 1.24
CA PRO A 59 9.18 -12.27 0.05
C PRO A 59 8.08 -11.50 -0.71
N HIS A 60 8.27 -10.19 -0.87
CA HIS A 60 7.41 -9.38 -1.72
C HIS A 60 7.72 -9.69 -3.19
N GLU A 61 6.69 -9.90 -4.01
CA GLU A 61 6.84 -10.17 -5.45
C GLU A 61 7.05 -8.89 -6.25
N ALA A 62 6.53 -7.77 -5.77
CA ALA A 62 6.68 -6.48 -6.40
C ALA A 62 6.66 -5.35 -5.35
N HIS A 63 7.44 -4.32 -5.63
CA HIS A 63 7.44 -3.08 -4.88
C HIS A 63 7.19 -1.90 -5.82
N ALA A 64 6.28 -1.00 -5.44
CA ALA A 64 5.93 0.19 -6.20
C ALA A 64 6.02 1.44 -5.32
N GLY A 65 6.95 2.33 -5.66
CA GLY A 65 7.09 3.66 -5.07
C GLY A 65 6.39 4.71 -5.93
N LEU A 66 5.42 5.41 -5.36
CA LEU A 66 4.77 6.58 -5.95
C LEU A 66 5.35 7.84 -5.30
N SER A 67 6.15 8.55 -6.09
CA SER A 67 6.70 9.86 -5.72
C SER A 67 5.71 10.96 -6.08
N GLY A 68 5.16 11.57 -5.02
CA GLY A 68 4.15 12.63 -5.05
C GLY A 68 4.04 13.27 -3.67
N SER A 69 2.94 13.99 -3.43
CA SER A 69 2.59 14.49 -2.09
C SER A 69 1.19 13.97 -1.75
N PRO A 70 1.06 12.81 -1.08
CA PRO A 70 2.10 12.14 -0.30
C PRO A 70 3.00 11.20 -1.10
N ALA A 71 4.18 10.91 -0.56
CA ALA A 71 4.96 9.75 -0.96
C ALA A 71 4.28 8.46 -0.45
N VAL A 72 4.11 7.48 -1.33
CA VAL A 72 3.51 6.19 -1.01
C VAL A 72 4.38 5.05 -1.52
N GLU A 73 4.59 4.05 -0.69
CA GLU A 73 5.23 2.78 -1.06
C GLU A 73 4.22 1.65 -0.94
N VAL A 74 4.23 0.74 -1.90
CA VAL A 74 3.34 -0.43 -1.93
C VAL A 74 4.20 -1.67 -2.12
N GLU A 75 4.11 -2.61 -1.19
CA GLU A 75 4.68 -3.94 -1.30
C GLU A 75 3.55 -4.93 -1.56
N LEU A 76 3.71 -5.80 -2.55
CA LEU A 76 2.74 -6.82 -2.93
C LEU A 76 3.31 -8.21 -2.65
N TYR A 77 2.56 -9.06 -1.95
CA TYR A 77 2.98 -10.40 -1.57
C TYR A 77 2.29 -11.49 -2.42
N SER A 78 2.94 -12.65 -2.52
CA SER A 78 2.47 -13.78 -3.33
C SER A 78 1.13 -14.36 -2.86
N GLU A 79 0.84 -14.24 -1.56
CA GLU A 79 -0.38 -14.72 -0.92
C GLU A 79 -1.62 -13.87 -1.25
N GLY A 80 -1.45 -12.74 -1.93
CA GLY A 80 -2.55 -11.82 -2.27
C GLY A 80 -2.76 -10.68 -1.26
N ASP A 81 -1.84 -10.54 -0.31
CA ASP A 81 -1.79 -9.43 0.63
C ASP A 81 -0.87 -8.32 0.11
N ALA A 82 -0.99 -7.15 0.72
CA ALA A 82 -0.23 -5.95 0.41
C ALA A 82 0.09 -5.19 1.70
N LYS A 83 1.21 -4.49 1.68
CA LYS A 83 1.58 -3.48 2.65
C LYS A 83 1.63 -2.13 1.94
N ILE A 84 1.07 -1.10 2.55
CA ILE A 84 1.11 0.27 2.02
C ILE A 84 1.70 1.19 3.08
N ILE A 85 2.68 1.99 2.68
CA ILE A 85 3.32 2.98 3.55
C ILE A 85 3.00 4.37 2.99
N VAL A 86 2.33 5.21 3.77
CA VAL A 86 2.02 6.60 3.40
C VAL A 86 2.81 7.55 4.30
N GLU A 87 3.81 8.24 3.77
CA GLU A 87 4.64 9.17 4.56
C GLU A 87 5.19 8.52 5.86
N GLY A 88 5.57 7.25 5.79
CA GLY A 88 6.05 6.45 6.93
C GLY A 88 4.95 5.85 7.83
N VAL A 89 3.67 6.02 7.50
CA VAL A 89 2.56 5.34 8.18
C VAL A 89 2.27 4.01 7.50
N GLU A 90 2.54 2.90 8.18
CA GLU A 90 2.43 1.55 7.62
C GLU A 90 1.04 0.96 7.84
N PHE A 91 0.45 0.42 6.76
CA PHE A 91 -0.75 -0.40 6.77
C PHE A 91 -0.36 -1.80 6.32
N HIS A 92 -0.52 -2.79 7.20
CA HIS A 92 -0.18 -4.18 6.95
C HIS A 92 -1.42 -5.02 6.64
N ASP A 93 -1.20 -6.23 6.13
CA ASP A 93 -2.23 -7.26 5.94
C ASP A 93 -3.45 -6.76 5.14
N LEU A 94 -3.22 -5.88 4.16
CA LEU A 94 -4.27 -5.38 3.29
C LEU A 94 -4.50 -6.38 2.15
N PRO A 95 -5.75 -6.74 1.83
CA PRO A 95 -6.01 -7.47 0.60
C PRO A 95 -5.54 -6.64 -0.60
N ARG A 96 -4.85 -7.28 -1.56
CA ARG A 96 -4.33 -6.62 -2.76
C ARG A 96 -5.41 -5.82 -3.52
N ASP A 97 -6.64 -6.33 -3.54
CA ASP A 97 -7.81 -5.69 -4.17
C ASP A 97 -8.16 -4.31 -3.60
N VAL A 98 -7.70 -3.99 -2.38
CA VAL A 98 -7.94 -2.70 -1.73
C VAL A 98 -6.96 -1.62 -2.21
N VAL A 99 -5.81 -2.00 -2.76
CA VAL A 99 -4.73 -1.08 -3.14
C VAL A 99 -5.22 0.04 -4.06
N PRO A 100 -5.99 -0.22 -5.15
CA PRO A 100 -6.44 0.85 -6.04
C PRO A 100 -7.31 1.89 -5.34
N ASP A 101 -8.30 1.44 -4.56
CA ASP A 101 -9.22 2.31 -3.83
C ASP A 101 -8.51 3.10 -2.72
N PHE A 102 -7.54 2.47 -2.06
CA PHE A 102 -6.68 3.13 -1.09
C PHE A 102 -5.91 4.29 -1.73
N LEU A 103 -5.22 4.03 -2.84
CA LEU A 103 -4.42 5.05 -3.52
C LEU A 103 -5.29 6.19 -4.05
N ARG A 104 -6.47 5.89 -4.63
CA ARG A 104 -7.44 6.91 -5.05
C ARG A 104 -7.94 7.76 -3.89
N SER A 105 -8.18 7.17 -2.73
CA SER A 105 -8.59 7.90 -1.53
C SER A 105 -7.51 8.86 -1.02
N VAL A 106 -6.25 8.40 -1.03
CA VAL A 106 -5.08 9.20 -0.61
C VAL A 106 -4.83 10.36 -1.58
N TYR A 107 -4.67 10.07 -2.86
CA TYR A 107 -4.34 11.10 -3.87
C TYR A 107 -5.55 11.96 -4.25
N GLY A 108 -6.77 11.44 -4.11
CA GLY A 108 -8.01 12.20 -4.27
C GLY A 108 -8.36 13.13 -3.09
N GLY A 109 -7.55 13.14 -2.02
CA GLY A 109 -7.72 14.05 -0.88
C GLY A 109 -8.83 13.67 0.12
N ALA A 110 -9.31 12.43 0.08
CA ALA A 110 -10.27 11.91 1.04
C ALA A 110 -9.60 11.46 2.35
N ALA A 111 -8.35 11.00 2.28
CA ALA A 111 -7.54 10.67 3.43
C ALA A 111 -7.32 11.91 4.33
N HIS A 112 -7.42 11.71 5.64
CA HIS A 112 -7.26 12.78 6.62
C HIS A 112 -6.61 12.26 7.90
N VAL A 113 -5.94 13.15 8.62
CA VAL A 113 -5.33 12.87 9.91
C VAL A 113 -6.28 13.31 11.01
N LYS A 114 -6.65 12.38 11.89
CA LYS A 114 -7.46 12.67 13.06
C LYS A 114 -6.56 12.82 14.28
N GLY A 115 -6.56 13.99 14.91
CA GLY A 115 -5.92 14.20 16.21
C GLY A 115 -6.81 13.74 17.37
N ARG A 116 -6.22 13.20 18.43
CA ARG A 116 -6.90 13.00 19.72
C ARG A 116 -6.03 13.53 20.85
N PHE A 117 -6.66 14.20 21.81
CA PHE A 117 -5.96 14.75 22.97
C PHE A 117 -5.71 13.72 24.08
N PHE A 118 -6.56 12.68 24.18
CA PHE A 118 -6.40 11.63 25.22
C PHE A 118 -6.91 10.25 24.77
N PRO A 119 -6.03 9.23 24.63
CA PRO A 119 -4.57 9.36 24.65
C PRO A 119 -4.09 10.27 23.50
N PRO A 120 -2.98 11.02 23.69
CA PRO A 120 -2.45 11.89 22.66
C PRO A 120 -1.97 11.06 21.47
N GLY A 121 -2.37 11.46 20.27
CA GLY A 121 -1.92 10.80 19.05
C GLY A 121 -2.55 11.38 17.79
N TYR A 122 -1.99 10.98 16.66
CA TYR A 122 -2.52 11.24 15.34
C TYR A 122 -2.79 9.92 14.65
N TRP A 123 -3.92 9.81 13.96
CA TRP A 123 -4.24 8.63 13.17
C TRP A 123 -4.51 9.05 11.74
N LEU A 124 -3.84 8.41 10.79
CA LEU A 124 -4.19 8.54 9.39
C LEU A 124 -5.43 7.68 9.12
N VAL A 125 -6.49 8.31 8.62
CA VAL A 125 -7.75 7.68 8.25
C VAL A 125 -7.88 7.73 6.73
N VAL A 126 -8.04 6.57 6.11
CA VAL A 126 -8.20 6.41 4.66
C VAL A 126 -9.59 5.82 4.39
N PRO A 127 -10.58 6.64 4.01
CA PRO A 127 -11.90 6.16 3.62
C PRO A 127 -11.80 5.30 2.35
N LEU A 128 -12.55 4.21 2.31
CA LEU A 128 -12.69 3.35 1.14
C LEU A 128 -14.15 3.41 0.63
N PRO A 129 -14.40 3.04 -0.64
CA PRO A 129 -15.76 2.83 -1.13
C PRO A 129 -16.55 1.86 -0.22
N GLY A 130 -17.89 2.02 -0.22
CA GLY A 130 -18.76 1.25 0.68
C GLY A 130 -18.74 1.68 2.15
N GLY A 131 -18.18 2.85 2.48
CA GLY A 131 -18.25 3.45 3.82
C GLY A 131 -17.31 2.82 4.85
N ARG A 132 -16.39 1.95 4.41
CA ARG A 132 -15.30 1.44 5.24
C ARG A 132 -14.20 2.50 5.34
N ALA A 133 -13.39 2.44 6.39
CA ALA A 133 -12.19 3.25 6.50
C ALA A 133 -11.09 2.44 7.17
N LEU A 134 -9.88 2.53 6.61
CA LEU A 134 -8.66 2.03 7.24
C LEU A 134 -8.09 3.14 8.12
N LYS A 135 -7.51 2.76 9.25
CA LYS A 135 -7.03 3.72 10.24
C LYS A 135 -5.79 3.19 10.94
N GLU A 136 -4.70 3.94 10.83
CA GLU A 136 -3.44 3.59 11.48
C GLU A 136 -2.87 4.73 12.32
N LEU A 137 -2.13 4.36 13.36
CA LEU A 137 -1.48 5.30 14.26
C LEU A 137 -0.24 5.88 13.56
N VAL A 138 -0.10 7.20 13.57
CA VAL A 138 1.12 7.86 13.09
C VAL A 138 2.18 7.72 14.18
N LEU A 139 3.11 6.79 13.99
CA LEU A 139 4.18 6.48 14.95
C LEU A 139 5.37 7.45 14.86
N SER A 140 5.46 8.25 13.80
CA SER A 140 6.56 9.16 13.49
C SER A 140 6.64 10.37 14.46
N GLY A 141 6.88 10.12 15.74
CA GLY A 141 7.20 11.12 16.77
C GLY A 141 6.22 12.32 16.83
N PRO A 142 6.64 13.45 17.42
CA PRO A 142 5.83 14.66 17.49
C PRO A 142 5.79 15.46 16.17
N VAL A 143 6.51 15.03 15.12
CA VAL A 143 6.68 15.79 13.87
C VAL A 143 5.97 15.08 12.73
N LEU A 144 4.78 15.58 12.39
CA LEU A 144 4.07 15.17 11.19
C LEU A 144 4.81 15.66 9.95
N SER A 145 4.80 14.85 8.88
CA SER A 145 5.26 15.34 7.58
C SER A 145 4.39 16.52 7.10
N PRO A 146 4.88 17.34 6.15
CA PRO A 146 4.11 18.46 5.63
C PRO A 146 2.73 18.06 5.08
N TRP A 147 2.63 16.90 4.43
CA TRP A 147 1.35 16.39 3.94
C TRP A 147 0.44 15.97 5.09
N LEU A 148 0.93 15.16 6.04
CA LEU A 148 0.17 14.74 7.21
C LEU A 148 -0.36 15.94 8.02
N SER A 149 0.46 16.97 8.18
CA SER A 149 0.09 18.21 8.87
C SER A 149 -1.06 18.96 8.18
N ARG A 150 -1.03 19.03 6.85
CA ARG A 150 -2.08 19.69 6.04
C ARG A 150 -3.38 18.90 6.02
N SER A 151 -3.30 17.59 6.21
CA SER A 151 -4.44 16.67 6.22
C SER A 151 -5.13 16.55 7.58
N VAL A 152 -4.67 17.27 8.61
CA VAL A 152 -5.30 17.26 9.94
C VAL A 152 -6.71 17.85 9.89
N ARG A 153 -7.69 17.12 10.44
CA ARG A 153 -9.08 17.54 10.63
C ARG A 153 -9.55 17.34 12.06
#